data_AF-A0A061DE44-F1
#
_entry.id   AF-A0A061DE44-F1
#
_cell.length_a   1.000
_cell.length_b   1.000
_cell.length_c   1.000
_cell.angle_alpha   90.00
_cell.angle_beta   90.00
_cell.angle_gamma   90.00
#
_symmetry.space_group_name_H-M   'P 1'
#
loop_
_entity.id
_entity.type
_entity.pdbx_description
1 polymer ?
#
loop_
_entity_poly.entity_id
_entity_poly.type
_entity_poly.pdbx_seq_one_letter_code
_entity_poly.pdbx_strand_id
1 'polypeptide(L)'
;MPKNKTEAKAKLAAAKREAQERKARKKLLKGTKEKDISQIIKRFRYSHDTADKGKLVDVEGVRPGPRASATFTPMQNDIAILFGGEFYDGIQVEVYNDTFFYNASKHEWRMLQTTAKPPPRCSHQATVFNNYLYIFGGEYTTLDQFHHFNDMHRLCLKTLKWEPVEVTGTVPAPRSGHRMVTWNGYWVLFGGFHDTTREATYYNDLYLFSFKTSEWKRVCQQRYSGAIPEPRAACLMLAPRNSNKVLVFGGFTKTKDTAKNVAGKYHQDSWLINMDLALQGDALVWEKISTKGKPTYSIGFGVANHQNVGLVVGGVSDTDSGGTSLKSVFYNSVYTLNVDQKRWYPLTAGDNASNPDKPDAEATLEEKMSSVSLAANPPPRMNPHAVVCGNTLYVYGGIVEQGSVEVTMSDMWVLDLGKRDGWRCIDPGFNFSEVYKGEMDMQEDSSSDEEPSNSAEDDDDEEEDGDEEDDSDDEEMLTDEDGSDQDADNA
;
A
#
# COMPACT_ATOMS: atom_id res chain seq x y z
N MET A 1 -8.76 -22.81 -37.10
CA MET A 1 -7.95 -22.58 -35.88
C MET A 1 -6.76 -21.64 -36.15
N PRO A 2 -6.93 -20.30 -36.12
CA PRO A 2 -5.79 -19.37 -36.16
C PRO A 2 -5.63 -18.50 -34.88
N LYS A 3 -6.68 -18.32 -34.06
CA LYS A 3 -6.67 -17.40 -32.90
C LYS A 3 -5.60 -17.71 -31.85
N ASN A 4 -5.22 -18.99 -31.70
CA ASN A 4 -4.31 -19.45 -30.64
C ASN A 4 -2.82 -19.13 -30.90
N LYS A 5 -2.40 -18.94 -32.16
CA LYS A 5 -0.99 -18.60 -32.49
C LYS A 5 -0.70 -17.11 -32.33
N THR A 6 -1.67 -16.25 -32.67
CA THR A 6 -1.54 -14.79 -32.54
C THR A 6 -1.50 -14.37 -31.08
N GLU A 7 -2.34 -14.96 -30.23
CA GLU A 7 -2.32 -14.74 -28.77
C GLU A 7 -1.01 -15.23 -28.13
N ALA A 8 -0.47 -16.37 -28.57
CA ALA A 8 0.81 -16.87 -28.06
C ALA A 8 1.99 -15.97 -28.45
N LYS A 9 1.98 -15.42 -29.68
CA LYS A 9 2.99 -14.47 -30.16
C LYS A 9 2.91 -13.13 -29.41
N ALA A 10 1.70 -12.63 -29.14
CA ALA A 10 1.47 -11.42 -28.34
C ALA A 10 1.94 -11.60 -26.88
N LYS A 11 1.63 -12.73 -26.25
CA LYS A 11 2.11 -13.07 -24.88
C LYS A 11 3.64 -13.13 -24.81
N LEU A 12 4.29 -13.73 -25.80
CA LEU A 12 5.76 -13.82 -25.85
C LEU A 12 6.40 -12.44 -26.05
N ALA A 13 5.81 -11.58 -26.89
CA ALA A 13 6.29 -10.21 -27.10
C ALA A 13 6.16 -9.38 -25.82
N ALA A 14 5.01 -9.44 -25.13
CA ALA A 14 4.79 -8.77 -23.85
C ALA A 14 5.80 -9.24 -22.78
N ALA A 15 6.03 -10.55 -22.64
CA ALA A 15 7.00 -11.09 -21.68
C ALA A 15 8.45 -10.69 -22.00
N LYS A 16 8.83 -10.61 -23.28
CA LYS A 16 10.15 -10.13 -23.69
C LYS A 16 10.33 -8.64 -23.37
N ARG A 17 9.29 -7.84 -23.57
CA ARG A 17 9.30 -6.41 -23.28
C ARG A 17 9.37 -6.12 -21.78
N GLU A 18 8.57 -6.81 -20.96
CA GLU A 18 8.66 -6.75 -19.50
C GLU A 18 10.08 -7.12 -19.00
N ALA A 19 10.70 -8.13 -19.62
CA ALA A 19 12.07 -8.52 -19.31
C ALA A 19 13.11 -7.46 -19.72
N GLN A 20 12.89 -6.73 -20.82
CA GLN A 20 13.72 -5.60 -21.26
C GLN A 20 13.55 -4.39 -20.33
N GLU A 21 12.32 -4.01 -19.98
CA GLU A 21 12.01 -2.94 -19.02
C GLU A 21 12.62 -3.25 -17.65
N ARG A 22 12.53 -4.50 -17.17
CA ARG A 22 13.19 -4.94 -15.92
C ARG A 22 14.70 -4.83 -16.00
N LYS A 23 15.32 -5.10 -17.16
CA LYS A 23 16.76 -4.94 -17.38
C LYS A 23 17.14 -3.45 -17.44
N ALA A 24 16.34 -2.62 -18.10
CA ALA A 24 16.54 -1.17 -18.19
C ALA A 24 16.44 -0.52 -16.80
N ARG A 25 15.40 -0.86 -16.02
CA ARG A 25 15.23 -0.45 -14.62
C ARG A 25 16.44 -0.87 -13.79
N LYS A 26 16.87 -2.14 -13.86
CA LYS A 26 18.11 -2.61 -13.19
C LYS A 26 19.37 -1.84 -13.61
N LYS A 27 19.48 -1.40 -14.87
CA LYS A 27 20.62 -0.62 -15.37
C LYS A 27 20.58 0.82 -14.86
N LEU A 28 19.41 1.44 -14.81
CA LEU A 28 19.19 2.76 -14.22
C LEU A 28 19.53 2.75 -12.71
N LEU A 29 19.07 1.72 -11.99
CA LEU A 29 19.38 1.49 -10.57
C LEU A 29 20.88 1.37 -10.29
N LYS A 30 21.65 0.70 -11.17
CA LYS A 30 23.11 0.56 -11.03
C LYS A 30 23.87 1.89 -11.16
N GLY A 31 23.29 2.92 -11.80
CA GLY A 31 23.90 4.23 -11.98
C GLY A 31 23.68 5.18 -10.79
N THR A 32 22.60 4.99 -10.05
CA THR A 32 22.34 5.67 -8.77
C THR A 32 23.13 4.99 -7.67
N LYS A 33 24.13 5.67 -7.08
CA LYS A 33 24.70 5.25 -5.79
C LYS A 33 23.57 5.24 -4.76
N GLU A 34 22.98 4.08 -4.51
CA GLU A 34 21.98 3.90 -3.46
C GLU A 34 22.55 4.42 -2.15
N LYS A 35 21.89 5.44 -1.60
CA LYS A 35 22.24 5.97 -0.29
C LYS A 35 21.66 4.96 0.70
N ASP A 36 22.51 4.33 1.51
CA ASP A 36 22.12 3.48 2.65
C ASP A 36 20.88 4.08 3.35
N ILE A 37 19.76 3.35 3.35
CA ILE A 37 18.49 3.82 3.90
C ILE A 37 18.65 4.33 5.34
N SER A 38 19.58 3.73 6.10
CA SER A 38 19.92 4.16 7.45
C SER A 38 20.51 5.57 7.48
N GLN A 39 21.33 5.93 6.49
CA GLN A 39 21.88 7.29 6.34
C GLN A 39 20.81 8.29 5.90
N ILE A 40 19.88 7.87 5.03
CA ILE A 40 18.74 8.70 4.63
C ILE A 40 17.89 9.03 5.86
N ILE A 41 17.49 8.03 6.63
CA ILE A 41 16.68 8.21 7.85
C ILE A 41 17.40 9.08 8.88
N LYS A 42 18.72 8.95 9.02
CA LYS A 42 19.52 9.82 9.89
C LYS A 42 19.40 11.31 9.57
N ARG A 43 19.16 11.69 8.31
CA ARG A 43 18.97 13.09 7.90
C ARG A 43 17.59 13.65 8.29
N PHE A 44 16.61 12.76 8.42
CA PHE A 44 15.27 13.11 8.89
C PHE A 44 15.13 13.04 10.41
N ARG A 45 16.24 12.85 11.14
CA ARG A 45 16.22 12.90 12.60
C ARG A 45 15.67 14.24 13.05
N TYR A 46 14.63 14.13 13.88
CA TYR A 46 13.82 15.20 14.41
C TYR A 46 14.68 16.35 14.97
N SER A 47 14.65 17.53 14.33
CA SER A 47 15.09 18.74 15.01
C SER A 47 13.98 19.14 15.98
N HIS A 48 14.19 18.89 17.27
CA HIS A 48 13.31 19.38 18.33
C HIS A 48 13.47 20.90 18.48
N ASP A 49 13.10 21.65 17.44
CA ASP A 49 12.92 23.08 17.61
C ASP A 49 11.64 23.29 18.43
N THR A 50 11.82 23.35 19.75
CA THR A 50 10.71 23.54 20.68
C THR A 50 10.00 24.87 20.50
N ALA A 51 10.63 25.85 19.80
CA ALA A 51 10.07 27.15 19.49
C ALA A 51 9.17 27.15 18.25
N ASP A 52 9.26 26.14 17.37
CA ASP A 52 8.38 26.04 16.21
C ASP A 52 6.94 25.76 16.63
N LYS A 53 6.06 26.71 16.27
CA LYS A 53 4.62 26.63 16.44
C LYS A 53 4.06 26.60 15.03
N GLY A 54 3.84 25.38 14.53
CA GLY A 54 3.41 25.15 13.17
C GLY A 54 2.23 26.03 12.77
N LYS A 55 2.18 26.42 11.49
CA LYS A 55 1.19 27.35 10.95
C LYS A 55 0.47 26.71 9.78
N LEU A 56 -0.87 26.77 9.79
CA LEU A 56 -1.64 26.48 8.59
C LEU A 56 -1.49 27.63 7.61
N VAL A 57 -1.08 27.30 6.40
CA VAL A 57 -1.00 28.25 5.30
C VAL A 57 -2.00 27.91 4.22
N ASP A 58 -2.72 28.95 3.82
CA ASP A 58 -3.53 28.98 2.61
C ASP A 58 -2.60 29.51 1.51
N VAL A 59 -2.03 28.62 0.72
CA VAL A 59 -1.30 28.98 -0.49
C VAL A 59 -2.22 28.72 -1.67
N GLU A 60 -2.29 29.64 -2.63
CA GLU A 60 -3.12 29.46 -3.82
C GLU A 60 -2.73 28.17 -4.55
N GLY A 61 -3.71 27.32 -4.85
CA GLY A 61 -3.48 26.01 -5.47
C GLY A 61 -2.84 24.96 -4.55
N VAL A 62 -2.71 25.20 -3.23
CA VAL A 62 -2.17 24.20 -2.31
C VAL A 62 -3.06 22.97 -2.30
N ARG A 63 -2.48 21.83 -2.66
CA ARG A 63 -3.12 20.52 -2.56
C ARG A 63 -2.05 19.44 -2.42
N PRO A 64 -2.36 18.29 -1.83
CA PRO A 64 -1.41 17.18 -1.78
C PRO A 64 -1.12 16.66 -3.19
N GLY A 65 0.13 16.25 -3.42
CA GLY A 65 0.53 15.57 -4.65
C GLY A 65 0.02 14.13 -4.72
N PRO A 66 0.22 13.44 -5.87
CA PRO A 66 -0.12 12.03 -6.04
C PRO A 66 0.44 11.19 -4.91
N ARG A 67 -0.41 10.35 -4.31
CA ARG A 67 0.05 9.44 -3.25
C ARG A 67 -0.87 8.26 -3.04
N ALA A 68 -0.29 7.20 -2.50
CA ALA A 68 -0.96 6.08 -1.86
C ALA A 68 -0.38 5.85 -0.45
N SER A 69 -0.98 4.93 0.29
CA SER A 69 -0.44 4.43 1.57
C SER A 69 -0.23 5.54 2.64
N ALA A 70 -0.92 6.67 2.51
CA ALA A 70 -1.01 7.73 3.51
C ALA A 70 -2.16 7.45 4.50
N THR A 71 -2.34 8.32 5.49
CA THR A 71 -3.54 8.31 6.33
C THR A 71 -4.37 9.56 6.07
N PHE A 72 -5.69 9.38 5.84
CA PHE A 72 -6.65 10.47 5.71
C PHE A 72 -7.69 10.36 6.81
N THR A 73 -7.44 11.07 7.90
CA THR A 73 -8.08 10.84 9.19
C THR A 73 -9.19 11.88 9.43
N PRO A 74 -10.43 11.47 9.73
CA PRO A 74 -11.49 12.42 10.03
C PRO A 74 -11.26 13.12 11.38
N MET A 75 -11.62 14.40 11.43
CA MET A 75 -11.66 15.24 12.63
C MET A 75 -13.07 15.86 12.76
N GLN A 76 -13.35 16.50 13.90
CA GLN A 76 -14.56 17.30 14.08
C GLN A 76 -14.65 18.48 13.10
N ASN A 77 -15.85 19.04 12.95
CA ASN A 77 -16.14 20.24 12.15
C ASN A 77 -15.80 20.11 10.66
N ASP A 78 -16.14 18.96 10.06
CA ASP A 78 -15.93 18.70 8.63
C ASP A 78 -14.47 18.88 8.18
N ILE A 79 -13.52 18.58 9.07
CA ILE A 79 -12.10 18.59 8.76
C ILE A 79 -11.60 17.16 8.64
N ALA A 80 -10.73 16.90 7.67
CA ALA A 80 -9.93 15.69 7.60
C ALA A 80 -8.44 16.04 7.49
N ILE A 81 -7.57 15.17 8.00
CA ILE A 81 -6.13 15.40 8.05
C ILE A 81 -5.43 14.32 7.24
N LEU A 82 -4.67 14.72 6.23
CA LEU A 82 -3.84 13.84 5.41
C LEU A 82 -2.39 13.91 5.89
N PHE A 83 -1.77 12.77 6.17
CA PHE A 83 -0.36 12.69 6.55
C PHE A 83 0.37 11.57 5.83
N GLY A 84 1.57 11.89 5.33
CA GLY A 84 2.51 10.94 4.73
C GLY A 84 2.04 10.35 3.40
N GLY A 85 2.43 9.08 3.17
CA GLY A 85 2.20 8.35 1.93
C GLY A 85 3.43 8.31 1.04
N GLU A 86 3.27 7.66 -0.11
CA GLU A 86 4.33 7.46 -1.09
C GLU A 86 3.86 7.76 -2.51
N PHE A 87 4.82 8.09 -3.38
CA PHE A 87 4.64 8.30 -4.80
C PHE A 87 5.78 7.63 -5.56
N TYR A 88 5.45 6.90 -6.63
CA TYR A 88 6.43 6.38 -7.56
C TYR A 88 6.37 7.16 -8.87
N ASP A 89 7.47 7.83 -9.24
CA ASP A 89 7.54 8.67 -10.46
C ASP A 89 8.00 7.90 -11.71
N GLY A 90 8.05 6.57 -11.65
CA GLY A 90 8.60 5.73 -12.72
C GLY A 90 10.10 5.47 -12.61
N ILE A 91 10.81 6.22 -11.75
CA ILE A 91 12.25 6.06 -11.52
C ILE A 91 12.54 5.79 -10.05
N GLN A 92 11.94 6.54 -9.13
CA GLN A 92 12.23 6.49 -7.70
C GLN A 92 10.94 6.60 -6.88
N VAL A 93 11.01 6.14 -5.63
CA VAL A 93 9.95 6.33 -4.65
C VAL A 93 10.24 7.59 -3.82
N GLU A 94 9.28 8.50 -3.81
CA GLU A 94 9.24 9.62 -2.87
C GLU A 94 8.29 9.27 -1.71
N VAL A 95 8.76 9.44 -0.49
CA VAL A 95 7.96 9.23 0.72
C VAL A 95 7.72 10.57 1.41
N TYR A 96 6.48 10.85 1.79
CA TYR A 96 6.07 12.14 2.32
C TYR A 96 6.03 12.17 3.86
N ASN A 97 6.22 13.37 4.44
CA ASN A 97 5.90 13.71 5.83
C ASN A 97 5.14 15.04 5.96
N ASP A 98 4.59 15.54 4.86
CA ASP A 98 3.73 16.70 4.88
C ASP A 98 2.41 16.39 5.62
N THR A 99 1.78 17.44 6.15
CA THR A 99 0.48 17.34 6.81
C THR A 99 -0.45 18.34 6.16
N PHE A 100 -1.58 17.87 5.65
CA PHE A 100 -2.62 18.71 5.08
C PHE A 100 -3.91 18.61 5.86
N PHE A 101 -4.61 19.73 5.95
CA PHE A 101 -5.94 19.84 6.51
C PHE A 101 -6.91 20.11 5.36
N TYR A 102 -7.91 19.26 5.21
CA TYR A 102 -8.98 19.42 4.26
C TYR A 102 -10.23 19.93 4.95
N ASN A 103 -10.77 21.06 4.50
CA ASN A 103 -12.08 21.55 4.91
C ASN A 103 -13.15 21.05 3.94
N ALA A 104 -13.93 20.07 4.38
CA ALA A 104 -14.93 19.41 3.55
C ALA A 104 -16.14 20.30 3.21
N SER A 105 -16.48 21.27 4.06
CA SER A 105 -17.57 22.23 3.78
C SER A 105 -17.18 23.26 2.72
N LYS A 106 -15.89 23.60 2.62
CA LYS A 106 -15.36 24.59 1.66
C LYS A 106 -14.68 23.97 0.45
N HIS A 107 -14.37 22.69 0.50
CA HIS A 107 -13.52 21.99 -0.46
C HIS A 107 -12.12 22.61 -0.60
N GLU A 108 -11.54 23.05 0.52
CA GLU A 108 -10.25 23.74 0.56
C GLU A 108 -9.20 22.90 1.30
N TRP A 109 -8.00 22.85 0.75
CA TRP A 109 -6.82 22.29 1.40
C TRP A 109 -5.99 23.40 2.07
N ARG A 110 -5.35 23.05 3.18
CA ARG A 110 -4.30 23.85 3.83
C ARG A 110 -3.13 22.97 4.16
N MET A 111 -1.92 23.50 4.01
CA MET A 111 -0.71 22.79 4.43
C MET A 111 -0.29 23.27 5.82
N LEU A 112 0.13 22.34 6.67
CA LEU A 112 0.83 22.68 7.90
C LEU A 112 2.32 22.92 7.59
N GLN A 113 2.75 24.17 7.74
CA GLN A 113 4.16 24.53 7.76
C GLN A 113 4.71 24.38 9.18
N THR A 114 5.69 23.50 9.33
CA THR A 114 6.40 23.22 10.59
C THR A 114 7.75 22.61 10.26
N THR A 115 8.76 22.83 11.09
CA THR A 115 10.10 22.24 10.99
C THR A 115 10.21 20.96 11.83
N ALA A 116 9.41 20.83 12.88
CA ALA A 116 9.33 19.63 13.71
C ALA A 116 8.31 18.64 13.11
N LYS A 117 8.75 17.75 12.21
CA LYS A 117 7.89 16.72 11.59
C LYS A 117 8.41 15.32 11.92
N PRO A 118 7.53 14.31 12.05
CA PRO A 118 7.96 12.91 12.02
C PRO A 118 8.72 12.60 10.72
N PRO A 119 9.62 11.61 10.73
CA PRO A 119 10.25 11.12 9.51
C PRO A 119 9.22 10.72 8.44
N PRO A 120 9.52 10.92 7.14
CA PRO A 120 8.66 10.47 6.05
C PRO A 120 8.30 9.01 6.15
N ARG A 121 7.02 8.72 5.94
CA ARG A 121 6.48 7.37 6.09
C ARG A 121 5.22 7.12 5.29
N CYS A 122 5.09 5.90 4.80
CA CYS A 122 3.89 5.31 4.22
C CYS A 122 3.46 4.09 5.04
N SER A 123 2.28 3.53 4.75
CA SER A 123 1.74 2.30 5.36
C SER A 123 1.68 2.31 6.90
N HIS A 124 1.69 3.52 7.49
CA HIS A 124 1.47 3.79 8.90
C HIS A 124 -0.03 3.85 9.20
N GLN A 125 -0.40 3.87 10.47
CA GLN A 125 -1.79 4.09 10.87
C GLN A 125 -1.91 5.37 11.71
N ALA A 126 -3.05 6.04 11.59
CA ALA A 126 -3.31 7.29 12.30
C ALA A 126 -4.76 7.39 12.75
N THR A 127 -4.99 8.03 13.90
CA THR A 127 -6.33 8.38 14.38
C THR A 127 -6.32 9.65 15.20
N VAL A 128 -7.44 10.36 15.24
CA VAL A 128 -7.63 11.48 16.17
C VAL A 128 -8.18 10.98 17.51
N PHE A 129 -7.55 11.40 18.61
CA PHE A 129 -8.03 11.20 19.98
C PHE A 129 -7.70 12.42 20.84
N ASN A 130 -8.67 12.93 21.62
CA ASN A 130 -8.49 14.04 22.57
C ASN A 130 -7.71 15.27 22.05
N ASN A 131 -8.04 15.78 20.86
CA ASN A 131 -7.36 16.91 20.18
C ASN A 131 -5.93 16.64 19.73
N TYR A 132 -5.55 15.38 19.58
CA TYR A 132 -4.29 14.99 18.95
C TYR A 132 -4.56 14.07 17.78
N LEU A 133 -3.87 14.28 16.66
CA LEU A 133 -3.68 13.24 15.66
C LEU A 133 -2.50 12.41 16.11
N TYR A 134 -2.69 11.12 16.34
CA TYR A 134 -1.60 10.20 16.67
C TYR A 134 -1.27 9.33 15.46
N ILE A 135 0.01 9.03 15.26
CA ILE A 135 0.51 8.11 14.23
C ILE A 135 1.38 7.03 14.87
N PHE A 136 1.37 5.82 14.30
CA PHE A 136 2.23 4.72 14.73
C PHE A 136 2.75 3.91 13.54
N GLY A 137 4.03 3.52 13.63
CA GLY A 137 4.69 2.61 12.69
C GLY A 137 4.74 3.14 11.26
N GLY A 138 4.58 2.20 10.31
CA GLY A 138 4.77 2.45 8.88
C GLY A 138 6.21 2.21 8.46
N GLU A 139 6.57 2.70 7.27
CA GLU A 139 7.91 2.51 6.73
C GLU A 139 8.36 3.71 5.91
N TYR A 140 9.67 3.89 5.83
CA TYR A 140 10.30 4.60 4.71
C TYR A 140 10.75 3.52 3.71
N THR A 141 10.47 3.73 2.45
CA THR A 141 10.77 2.76 1.40
C THR A 141 11.57 3.39 0.26
N THR A 142 12.50 2.62 -0.28
CA THR A 142 13.16 2.85 -1.57
C THR A 142 12.67 1.78 -2.55
N LEU A 143 13.29 1.66 -3.73
CA LEU A 143 12.95 0.60 -4.67
C LEU A 143 13.24 -0.82 -4.15
N ASP A 144 14.18 -0.95 -3.22
CA ASP A 144 14.80 -2.22 -2.85
C ASP A 144 14.92 -2.42 -1.32
N GLN A 145 14.76 -1.36 -0.52
CA GLN A 145 14.96 -1.37 0.92
C GLN A 145 13.75 -0.77 1.64
N PHE A 146 13.47 -1.36 2.80
CA PHE A 146 12.44 -0.92 3.73
C PHE A 146 13.08 -0.57 5.07
N HIS A 147 12.62 0.52 5.67
CA HIS A 147 12.90 0.86 7.05
C HIS A 147 11.57 0.99 7.79
N HIS A 148 11.21 -0.05 8.52
CA HIS A 148 9.98 -0.06 9.32
C HIS A 148 10.17 0.69 10.63
N PHE A 149 9.16 1.46 11.03
CA PHE A 149 9.12 2.18 12.29
C PHE A 149 8.27 1.44 13.34
N ASN A 150 8.58 1.64 14.61
CA ASN A 150 7.72 1.36 15.77
C ASN A 150 7.54 2.58 16.69
N ASP A 151 7.91 3.76 16.20
CA ASP A 151 7.78 5.00 16.96
C ASP A 151 6.33 5.51 16.92
N MET A 152 6.02 6.38 17.87
CA MET A 152 4.73 7.03 17.99
C MET A 152 4.93 8.54 18.04
N HIS A 153 4.17 9.26 17.22
CA HIS A 153 4.16 10.73 17.22
C HIS A 153 2.74 11.22 17.35
N ARG A 154 2.58 12.46 17.83
CA ARG A 154 1.29 13.13 17.88
C ARG A 154 1.38 14.58 17.44
N LEU A 155 0.36 15.06 16.75
CA LEU A 155 0.17 16.47 16.42
C LEU A 155 -0.90 17.05 17.34
N CYS A 156 -0.54 18.03 18.16
CA CYS A 156 -1.52 18.80 18.92
C CYS A 156 -2.36 19.64 17.96
N LEU A 157 -3.65 19.36 17.86
CA LEU A 157 -4.54 20.04 16.89
C LEU A 157 -4.89 21.47 17.30
N LYS A 158 -4.58 21.86 18.55
CA LYS A 158 -4.72 23.24 19.03
C LYS A 158 -3.51 24.10 18.73
N THR A 159 -2.31 23.56 18.90
CA THR A 159 -1.04 24.30 18.76
C THR A 159 -0.32 24.00 17.44
N LEU A 160 -0.82 23.01 16.69
CA LEU A 160 -0.26 22.52 15.43
C LEU A 160 1.20 22.10 15.53
N LYS A 161 1.56 21.55 16.69
CA LYS A 161 2.92 21.10 17.00
C LYS A 161 2.97 19.58 17.06
N TRP A 162 3.86 18.98 16.29
CA TRP A 162 4.19 17.57 16.43
C TRP A 162 5.09 17.36 17.64
N GLU A 163 4.96 16.19 18.26
CA GLU A 163 5.79 15.73 19.38
C GLU A 163 5.94 14.20 19.30
N PRO A 164 7.10 13.63 19.67
CA PRO A 164 7.19 12.21 19.95
C PRO A 164 6.31 11.86 21.16
N VAL A 165 5.81 10.64 21.18
CA VAL A 165 5.07 10.11 22.34
C VAL A 165 5.95 9.11 23.05
N GLU A 166 6.32 9.45 24.28
CA GLU A 166 6.98 8.49 25.18
C GLU A 166 5.96 7.43 25.58
N VAL A 167 6.31 6.16 25.35
CA VAL A 167 5.43 5.02 25.59
C VAL A 167 6.13 3.99 26.48
N THR A 168 5.33 3.27 27.27
CA THR A 168 5.81 2.20 28.16
C THR A 168 5.13 0.87 27.83
N GLY A 169 5.49 -0.19 28.56
CA GLY A 169 4.91 -1.51 28.41
C GLY A 169 5.51 -2.32 27.24
N THR A 170 4.70 -3.17 26.61
CA THR A 170 5.13 -4.07 25.53
C THR A 170 4.91 -3.42 24.16
N VAL A 171 5.84 -2.58 23.73
CA VAL A 171 5.76 -1.88 22.44
C VAL A 171 5.81 -2.88 21.28
N PRO A 172 4.93 -2.77 20.27
CA PRO A 172 4.99 -3.62 19.09
C PRO A 172 6.33 -3.48 18.33
N ALA A 173 6.82 -4.58 17.77
CA ALA A 173 7.99 -4.55 16.89
C ALA A 173 7.77 -3.64 15.65
N PRO A 174 8.84 -3.09 15.04
CA PRO A 174 8.72 -2.24 13.84
C PRO A 174 7.95 -2.91 12.73
N ARG A 175 6.95 -2.21 12.18
CA ARG A 175 6.00 -2.81 11.23
C ARG A 175 5.29 -1.79 10.37
N SER A 176 4.92 -2.21 9.16
CA SER A 176 4.02 -1.49 8.26
C SER A 176 2.87 -2.40 7.80
N GLY A 177 1.88 -1.83 7.14
CA GLY A 177 0.71 -2.57 6.63
C GLY A 177 -0.16 -3.19 7.73
N HIS A 178 0.09 -2.87 9.00
CA HIS A 178 -0.74 -3.23 10.14
C HIS A 178 -2.02 -2.40 10.12
N ARG A 179 -3.04 -2.85 10.84
CA ARG A 179 -4.26 -2.06 11.04
C ARG A 179 -4.44 -1.66 12.48
N MET A 180 -5.01 -0.47 12.65
CA MET A 180 -5.24 0.12 13.95
C MET A 180 -6.60 0.82 13.97
N VAL A 181 -7.35 0.62 15.06
CA VAL A 181 -8.64 1.27 15.28
C VAL A 181 -8.70 1.84 16.69
N THR A 182 -9.41 2.95 16.86
CA THR A 182 -9.70 3.51 18.19
C THR A 182 -10.97 2.89 18.74
N TRP A 183 -10.89 2.37 19.95
CA TRP A 183 -12.02 1.79 20.67
C TRP A 183 -11.93 2.16 22.15
N ASN A 184 -12.95 2.85 22.69
CA ASN A 184 -13.09 3.19 24.12
C ASN A 184 -11.82 3.75 24.81
N GLY A 185 -11.09 4.66 24.16
CA GLY A 185 -9.87 5.24 24.74
C GLY A 185 -8.64 4.33 24.65
N TYR A 186 -8.72 3.29 23.84
CA TYR A 186 -7.60 2.44 23.44
C TYR A 186 -7.41 2.47 21.94
N TRP A 187 -6.16 2.26 21.52
CA TRP A 187 -5.89 1.69 20.22
C TRP A 187 -5.88 0.18 20.27
N VAL A 188 -6.41 -0.44 19.23
CA VAL A 188 -6.32 -1.87 18.98
C VAL A 188 -5.50 -2.05 17.71
N LEU A 189 -4.35 -2.69 17.82
CA LEU A 189 -3.44 -2.93 16.70
C LEU A 189 -3.42 -4.42 16.37
N PHE A 190 -3.53 -4.77 15.09
CA PHE A 190 -3.42 -6.13 14.62
C PHE A 190 -2.51 -6.26 13.38
N GLY A 191 -1.66 -7.28 13.42
CA GLY A 191 -0.90 -7.77 12.28
C GLY A 191 0.14 -6.80 11.73
N GLY A 192 0.26 -6.78 10.40
CA GLY A 192 1.30 -6.08 9.65
C GLY A 192 2.47 -6.99 9.30
N PHE A 193 3.53 -6.39 8.76
CA PHE A 193 4.73 -7.11 8.39
C PHE A 193 5.99 -6.29 8.68
N HIS A 194 7.12 -6.98 8.68
CA HIS A 194 8.45 -6.44 8.72
C HIS A 194 9.27 -7.12 7.63
N ASP A 195 9.66 -6.36 6.63
CA ASP A 195 10.48 -6.77 5.51
C ASP A 195 11.90 -6.25 5.68
N THR A 196 12.84 -7.14 5.44
CA THR A 196 14.26 -6.87 5.30
C THR A 196 14.68 -7.40 3.95
N THR A 197 15.79 -6.90 3.41
CA THR A 197 16.36 -7.41 2.14
C THR A 197 16.55 -8.93 2.09
N ARG A 198 16.54 -9.63 3.24
CA ARG A 198 16.68 -11.08 3.35
C ARG A 198 15.36 -11.81 3.61
N GLU A 199 14.48 -11.26 4.44
CA GLU A 199 13.27 -11.94 4.91
C GLU A 199 12.12 -11.00 5.20
N ALA A 200 10.89 -11.49 4.97
CA ALA A 200 9.66 -10.79 5.29
C ALA A 200 8.90 -11.60 6.35
N THR A 201 8.73 -11.02 7.53
CA THR A 201 7.97 -11.60 8.64
C THR A 201 6.60 -10.93 8.71
N TYR A 202 5.53 -11.72 8.66
CA TYR A 202 4.16 -11.25 8.86
C TYR A 202 3.73 -11.52 10.30
N TYR A 203 2.85 -10.67 10.84
CA TYR A 203 2.38 -10.77 12.21
C TYR A 203 0.87 -11.07 12.29
N ASN A 204 0.45 -11.73 13.36
CA ASN A 204 -0.95 -11.87 13.81
C ASN A 204 -1.13 -11.53 15.30
N ASP A 205 -0.14 -10.85 15.88
CA ASP A 205 -0.22 -10.39 17.26
C ASP A 205 -1.24 -9.25 17.40
N LEU A 206 -1.77 -9.11 18.61
CA LEU A 206 -2.76 -8.10 18.97
C LEU A 206 -2.21 -7.26 20.13
N TYR A 207 -2.29 -5.94 20.02
CA TYR A 207 -1.90 -5.03 21.07
C TYR A 207 -3.01 -4.04 21.40
N LEU A 208 -3.00 -3.60 22.66
CA LEU A 208 -3.79 -2.47 23.13
C LEU A 208 -2.83 -1.36 23.54
N PHE A 209 -3.11 -0.13 23.12
CA PHE A 209 -2.45 1.06 23.68
C PHE A 209 -3.48 1.91 24.41
N SER A 210 -3.18 2.24 25.67
CA SER A 210 -4.02 3.09 26.50
C SER A 210 -3.65 4.55 26.31
N PHE A 211 -4.55 5.36 25.75
CA PHE A 211 -4.31 6.81 25.64
C PHE A 211 -4.22 7.51 27.00
N LYS A 212 -4.77 6.91 28.06
CA LYS A 212 -4.74 7.46 29.41
C LYS A 212 -3.37 7.29 30.06
N THR A 213 -2.74 6.13 29.88
CA THR A 213 -1.48 5.76 30.55
C THR A 213 -0.27 5.82 29.62
N SER A 214 -0.47 5.98 28.33
CA SER A 214 0.56 5.89 27.28
C SER A 214 1.32 4.55 27.32
N GLU A 215 0.61 3.47 27.63
CA GLU A 215 1.18 2.14 27.80
C GLU A 215 0.65 1.18 26.73
N TRP A 216 1.56 0.43 26.13
CA TRP A 216 1.26 -0.70 25.26
C TRP A 216 1.16 -2.00 26.06
N LYS A 217 0.13 -2.80 25.77
CA LYS A 217 -0.05 -4.15 26.30
C LYS A 217 -0.25 -5.12 25.15
N ARG A 218 0.59 -6.15 25.07
CA ARG A 218 0.35 -7.29 24.18
C ARG A 218 -0.79 -8.12 24.75
N VAL A 219 -1.79 -8.43 23.93
CA VAL A 219 -2.90 -9.31 24.33
C VAL A 219 -2.46 -10.76 24.14
N CYS A 220 -2.44 -11.53 25.22
CA CYS A 220 -2.10 -12.95 25.19
C CYS A 220 -3.23 -13.75 24.53
N GLN A 221 -2.95 -14.34 23.37
CA GLN A 221 -3.91 -15.14 22.59
C GLN A 221 -3.96 -16.63 23.01
N GLN A 222 -3.24 -17.04 24.07
CA GLN A 222 -2.88 -18.45 24.32
C GLN A 222 -3.80 -19.26 25.25
N ARG A 223 -5.00 -18.79 25.62
CA ARG A 223 -5.81 -19.50 26.64
C ARG A 223 -6.96 -20.39 26.18
N TYR A 224 -7.31 -20.45 24.90
CA TYR A 224 -8.37 -21.38 24.46
C TYR A 224 -8.10 -21.91 23.05
N SER A 225 -8.49 -23.17 22.85
CA SER A 225 -8.29 -24.05 21.68
C SER A 225 -8.95 -23.59 20.36
N GLY A 226 -9.12 -22.29 20.15
CA GLY A 226 -9.70 -21.71 18.95
C GLY A 226 -8.65 -21.36 17.89
N ALA A 227 -9.03 -21.46 16.62
CA ALA A 227 -8.23 -20.93 15.53
C ALA A 227 -8.06 -19.40 15.69
N ILE A 228 -6.88 -18.87 15.38
CA ILE A 228 -6.61 -17.43 15.30
C ILE A 228 -6.38 -17.03 13.83
N PRO A 229 -6.55 -15.75 13.46
CA PRO A 229 -6.19 -15.31 12.12
C PRO A 229 -4.70 -15.58 11.88
N GLU A 230 -4.40 -16.16 10.73
CA GLU A 230 -3.01 -16.32 10.27
C GLU A 230 -2.31 -14.95 10.14
N PRO A 231 -0.96 -14.90 10.27
CA PRO A 231 -0.18 -13.68 10.07
C PRO A 231 -0.50 -13.00 8.75
N ARG A 232 -0.76 -11.69 8.76
CA ARG A 232 -1.24 -10.94 7.58
C ARG A 232 -0.98 -9.44 7.69
N ALA A 233 -0.83 -8.80 6.54
CA ALA A 233 -0.82 -7.34 6.38
C ALA A 233 -1.97 -6.90 5.48
N ALA A 234 -2.18 -5.59 5.36
CA ALA A 234 -3.16 -4.96 4.46
C ALA A 234 -4.61 -5.47 4.61
N CYS A 235 -4.93 -6.12 5.74
CA CYS A 235 -6.29 -6.52 6.06
C CYS A 235 -7.19 -5.29 6.29
N LEU A 236 -8.49 -5.50 6.39
CA LEU A 236 -9.43 -4.50 6.87
C LEU A 236 -9.66 -4.69 8.37
N MET A 237 -9.74 -3.59 9.13
CA MET A 237 -10.09 -3.61 10.55
C MET A 237 -11.13 -2.52 10.85
N LEU A 238 -12.20 -2.88 11.55
CA LEU A 238 -13.30 -1.97 11.88
C LEU A 238 -13.72 -2.10 13.34
N ALA A 239 -13.87 -0.95 14.01
CA ALA A 239 -14.41 -0.84 15.36
C ALA A 239 -15.66 0.05 15.34
N PRO A 240 -16.88 -0.52 15.31
CA PRO A 240 -18.11 0.27 15.37
C PRO A 240 -18.18 1.08 16.68
N ARG A 241 -18.63 2.34 16.60
CA ARG A 241 -18.59 3.32 17.71
C ARG A 241 -19.22 2.84 19.02
N ASN A 242 -20.25 2.00 18.95
CA ASN A 242 -20.99 1.50 20.11
C ASN A 242 -20.93 -0.02 20.27
N SER A 243 -19.93 -0.67 19.66
CA SER A 243 -19.74 -2.11 19.77
C SER A 243 -18.55 -2.41 20.66
N ASN A 244 -18.63 -3.48 21.45
CA ASN A 244 -17.46 -4.08 22.08
C ASN A 244 -16.71 -5.02 21.13
N LYS A 245 -17.12 -5.09 19.85
CA LYS A 245 -16.52 -5.98 18.86
C LYS A 245 -15.68 -5.23 17.86
N VAL A 246 -14.56 -5.83 17.49
CA VAL A 246 -13.72 -5.38 16.38
C VAL A 246 -13.67 -6.47 15.33
N LEU A 247 -13.88 -6.10 14.07
CA LEU A 247 -13.84 -7.01 12.93
C LEU A 247 -12.52 -6.89 12.18
N VAL A 248 -11.95 -8.02 11.79
CA VAL A 248 -10.87 -8.14 10.82
C VAL A 248 -11.33 -8.93 9.61
N PHE A 249 -11.02 -8.46 8.40
CA PHE A 249 -11.34 -9.15 7.15
C PHE A 249 -10.17 -9.12 6.19
N GLY A 250 -9.92 -10.25 5.52
CA GLY A 250 -9.01 -10.30 4.40
C GLY A 250 -7.55 -10.07 4.79
N GLY A 251 -6.79 -9.46 3.88
CA GLY A 251 -5.35 -9.23 4.00
C GLY A 251 -4.52 -10.17 3.14
N PHE A 252 -3.20 -9.99 3.21
CA PHE A 252 -2.22 -10.71 2.40
C PHE A 252 -1.04 -11.20 3.25
N THR A 253 -0.45 -12.31 2.83
CA THR A 253 0.78 -12.87 3.41
C THR A 253 1.67 -13.38 2.29
N LYS A 254 2.95 -13.06 2.37
CA LYS A 254 3.97 -13.66 1.51
C LYS A 254 4.60 -14.83 2.26
N THR A 255 4.55 -16.01 1.68
CA THR A 255 5.19 -17.23 2.21
C THR A 255 6.34 -17.64 1.30
N LYS A 256 7.51 -17.94 1.88
CA LYS A 256 8.60 -18.59 1.15
C LYS A 256 8.33 -20.09 1.13
N ASP A 257 8.16 -20.67 -0.05
CA ASP A 257 8.13 -22.13 -0.19
C ASP A 257 9.56 -22.68 -0.13
N THR A 258 9.70 -23.83 0.51
CA THR A 258 10.91 -24.67 0.61
C THR A 258 11.60 -24.92 -0.73
N ALA A 259 10.88 -24.82 -1.86
CA ALA A 259 11.41 -24.99 -3.21
C ALA A 259 11.99 -23.71 -3.87
N LYS A 260 12.33 -22.66 -3.10
CA LYS A 260 12.77 -21.32 -3.58
C LYS A 260 11.70 -20.49 -4.30
N ASN A 261 10.45 -20.94 -4.36
CA ASN A 261 9.34 -20.17 -4.92
C ASN A 261 8.71 -19.28 -3.83
N VAL A 262 8.46 -18.02 -4.17
CA VAL A 262 7.70 -17.10 -3.32
C VAL A 262 6.23 -17.24 -3.69
N ALA A 263 5.38 -17.66 -2.74
CA ALA A 263 3.94 -17.75 -2.92
C ALA A 263 3.23 -16.70 -2.08
N GLY A 264 2.33 -15.93 -2.69
CA GLY A 264 1.43 -15.01 -2.01
C GLY A 264 0.11 -15.69 -1.63
N LYS A 265 -0.40 -15.41 -0.44
CA LYS A 265 -1.70 -15.89 0.05
C LYS A 265 -2.61 -14.70 0.35
N TYR A 266 -3.70 -14.60 -0.41
CA TYR A 266 -4.80 -13.67 -0.13
C TYR A 266 -5.78 -14.31 0.84
N HIS A 267 -6.02 -13.65 1.96
CA HIS A 267 -7.00 -14.07 2.94
C HIS A 267 -8.38 -13.58 2.55
N GLN A 268 -9.42 -14.37 2.81
CA GLN A 268 -10.81 -14.04 2.49
C GLN A 268 -11.75 -14.33 3.68
N ASP A 269 -11.17 -14.63 4.84
CA ASP A 269 -11.86 -14.93 6.09
C ASP A 269 -12.19 -13.65 6.85
N SER A 270 -13.17 -13.76 7.74
CA SER A 270 -13.62 -12.69 8.62
C SER A 270 -13.49 -13.16 10.06
N TRP A 271 -13.07 -12.26 10.94
CA TRP A 271 -12.80 -12.54 12.34
C TRP A 271 -13.37 -11.44 13.22
N LEU A 272 -13.90 -11.82 14.39
CA LEU A 272 -14.34 -10.89 15.43
C LEU A 272 -13.53 -11.06 16.70
N ILE A 273 -13.26 -9.93 17.36
CA ILE A 273 -12.71 -9.87 18.71
C ILE A 273 -13.75 -9.21 19.61
N ASN A 274 -13.99 -9.77 20.80
CA ASN A 274 -14.65 -9.05 21.89
C ASN A 274 -13.61 -8.33 22.78
N MET A 275 -13.69 -7.01 22.82
CA MET A 275 -12.72 -6.13 23.46
C MET A 275 -12.86 -6.04 24.98
N ASP A 276 -14.04 -6.30 25.54
CA ASP A 276 -14.22 -6.30 27.01
C ASP A 276 -13.37 -7.39 27.65
N LEU A 277 -13.28 -8.55 26.99
CA LEU A 277 -12.44 -9.67 27.41
C LEU A 277 -10.94 -9.38 27.24
N ALA A 278 -10.57 -8.56 26.25
CA ALA A 278 -9.20 -8.14 26.02
C ALA A 278 -8.62 -7.36 27.21
N LEU A 279 -9.47 -6.53 27.84
CA LEU A 279 -9.08 -5.72 28.99
C LEU A 279 -8.98 -6.53 30.28
N GLN A 280 -9.84 -7.53 30.46
CA GLN A 280 -9.89 -8.38 31.65
C GLN A 280 -8.71 -9.38 31.73
N GLY A 281 -7.95 -9.55 30.65
CA GLY A 281 -6.70 -10.30 30.65
C GLY A 281 -6.83 -11.82 30.61
N ASP A 282 -8.05 -12.37 30.56
CA ASP A 282 -8.27 -13.81 30.76
C ASP A 282 -8.80 -14.62 29.57
N ALA A 283 -9.28 -14.03 28.47
CA ALA A 283 -9.71 -14.82 27.31
C ALA A 283 -9.89 -13.99 26.04
N LEU A 284 -8.93 -14.00 25.12
CA LEU A 284 -9.20 -13.49 23.78
C LEU A 284 -9.15 -14.62 22.75
N VAL A 285 -10.34 -15.09 22.40
CA VAL A 285 -10.56 -16.06 21.34
C VAL A 285 -11.12 -15.29 20.17
N TRP A 286 -10.33 -15.17 19.12
CA TRP A 286 -10.82 -14.74 17.83
C TRP A 286 -12.00 -15.64 17.42
N GLU A 287 -13.14 -15.05 17.09
CA GLU A 287 -14.27 -15.78 16.53
C GLU A 287 -14.15 -15.71 15.01
N LYS A 288 -13.86 -16.84 14.35
CA LYS A 288 -13.96 -16.93 12.89
C LYS A 288 -15.44 -16.85 12.51
N ILE A 289 -15.80 -15.90 11.68
CA ILE A 289 -17.19 -15.69 11.24
C ILE A 289 -17.31 -15.82 9.73
N SER A 290 -18.49 -16.23 9.29
CA SER A 290 -18.89 -16.13 7.89
C SER A 290 -19.60 -14.80 7.67
N THR A 291 -19.14 -14.01 6.71
CA THR A 291 -19.81 -12.78 6.28
C THR A 291 -20.44 -12.98 4.91
N LYS A 292 -21.70 -12.53 4.76
CA LYS A 292 -22.47 -12.65 3.51
C LYS A 292 -22.29 -11.42 2.63
N GLY A 293 -22.27 -11.59 1.30
CA GLY A 293 -22.23 -10.50 0.32
C GLY A 293 -20.89 -9.78 0.19
N LYS A 294 -19.81 -10.38 0.71
CA LYS A 294 -18.47 -9.78 0.73
C LYS A 294 -17.92 -9.53 -0.68
N PRO A 295 -17.01 -8.55 -0.85
CA PRO A 295 -16.29 -8.38 -2.11
C PRO A 295 -15.54 -9.66 -2.50
N THR A 296 -15.32 -9.85 -3.81
CA THR A 296 -14.57 -11.00 -4.35
C THR A 296 -13.06 -10.89 -4.12
N TYR A 297 -12.60 -9.73 -3.66
CA TYR A 297 -11.21 -9.37 -3.42
C TYR A 297 -11.06 -8.89 -1.98
N SER A 298 -9.83 -8.82 -1.47
CA SER A 298 -9.61 -8.71 -0.01
C SER A 298 -8.47 -7.83 0.43
N ILE A 299 -7.86 -7.07 -0.49
CA ILE A 299 -6.77 -6.14 -0.22
C ILE A 299 -6.92 -4.85 -1.00
N GLY A 300 -6.05 -3.88 -0.69
CA GLY A 300 -5.99 -2.64 -1.45
C GLY A 300 -7.16 -1.70 -1.18
N PHE A 301 -7.92 -1.90 -0.12
CA PHE A 301 -9.11 -1.10 0.12
C PHE A 301 -8.80 0.27 0.73
N GLY A 302 -9.54 1.29 0.28
CA GLY A 302 -9.79 2.47 1.10
C GLY A 302 -10.86 2.16 2.13
N VAL A 303 -10.65 2.57 3.37
CA VAL A 303 -11.55 2.26 4.49
C VAL A 303 -11.94 3.53 5.21
N ALA A 304 -13.24 3.69 5.47
CA ALA A 304 -13.78 4.76 6.30
C ALA A 304 -14.85 4.21 7.25
N ASN A 305 -15.12 4.91 8.35
CA ASN A 305 -16.22 4.58 9.25
C ASN A 305 -17.33 5.61 9.08
N HIS A 306 -18.58 5.15 8.99
CA HIS A 306 -19.75 6.02 9.02
C HIS A 306 -20.78 5.46 10.01
N GLN A 307 -21.03 6.20 11.09
CA GLN A 307 -21.91 5.77 12.17
C GLN A 307 -21.49 4.39 12.74
N ASN A 308 -22.29 3.35 12.49
CA ASN A 308 -22.05 1.98 12.94
C ASN A 308 -21.67 1.01 11.81
N VAL A 309 -21.38 1.52 10.61
CA VAL A 309 -20.96 0.70 9.46
C VAL A 309 -19.57 1.09 8.99
N GLY A 310 -18.81 0.09 8.52
CA GLY A 310 -17.59 0.34 7.76
C GLY A 310 -17.91 0.55 6.29
N LEU A 311 -17.24 1.50 5.67
CA LEU A 311 -17.25 1.74 4.24
C LEU A 311 -15.93 1.30 3.65
N VAL A 312 -16.02 0.66 2.50
CA VAL A 312 -14.90 0.08 1.78
C VAL A 312 -15.00 0.51 0.32
N VAL A 313 -13.92 1.08 -0.21
CA VAL A 313 -13.88 1.60 -1.58
C VAL A 313 -12.67 1.04 -2.32
N GLY A 314 -12.91 0.71 -3.59
CA GLY A 314 -11.89 0.23 -4.50
C GLY A 314 -11.34 -1.12 -4.09
N GLY A 315 -10.08 -1.41 -4.41
CA GLY A 315 -9.33 -2.61 -4.09
C GLY A 315 -8.78 -3.31 -5.33
N VAL A 316 -8.00 -4.38 -5.10
CA VAL A 316 -7.35 -5.15 -6.17
C VAL A 316 -7.48 -6.65 -5.91
N SER A 317 -7.60 -7.39 -7.01
CA SER A 317 -7.48 -8.85 -7.02
C SER A 317 -6.47 -9.25 -8.06
N ASP A 318 -5.56 -10.14 -7.68
CA ASP A 318 -4.62 -10.70 -8.61
C ASP A 318 -5.15 -12.05 -9.11
N THR A 319 -5.14 -12.23 -10.42
CA THR A 319 -5.57 -13.46 -11.08
C THR A 319 -4.38 -14.11 -11.75
N ASP A 320 -4.08 -15.34 -11.32
CA ASP A 320 -3.09 -16.17 -12.00
C ASP A 320 -3.72 -16.66 -13.32
N SER A 321 -3.16 -16.22 -14.44
CA SER A 321 -3.63 -16.58 -15.78
C SER A 321 -3.07 -17.93 -16.27
N GLY A 322 -2.45 -18.73 -15.38
CA GLY A 322 -1.85 -20.02 -15.73
C GLY A 322 -0.54 -19.88 -16.52
N GLY A 323 0.25 -18.84 -16.23
CA GLY A 323 1.52 -18.53 -16.92
C GLY A 323 2.48 -17.68 -16.06
N THR A 324 3.54 -17.12 -16.67
CA THR A 324 4.57 -16.32 -15.97
C THR A 324 4.17 -14.87 -15.65
N SER A 325 2.91 -14.48 -15.92
CA SER A 325 2.41 -13.11 -15.77
C SER A 325 1.18 -13.07 -14.87
N LEU A 326 1.26 -12.28 -13.79
CA LEU A 326 0.15 -12.00 -12.89
C LEU A 326 -0.71 -10.89 -13.50
N LYS A 327 -2.03 -11.05 -13.56
CA LYS A 327 -2.93 -9.97 -14.00
C LYS A 327 -3.69 -9.42 -12.82
N SER A 328 -3.43 -8.16 -12.49
CA SER A 328 -4.14 -7.40 -11.46
C SER A 328 -5.46 -6.84 -12.02
N VAL A 329 -6.54 -6.99 -11.27
CA VAL A 329 -7.85 -6.41 -11.56
C VAL A 329 -8.20 -5.41 -10.46
N PHE A 330 -8.29 -4.15 -10.83
CA PHE A 330 -8.65 -3.05 -9.93
C PHE A 330 -10.16 -2.84 -9.90
N TYR A 331 -10.68 -2.43 -8.76
CA TYR A 331 -12.10 -2.18 -8.55
C TYR A 331 -12.33 -0.73 -8.12
N ASN A 332 -13.53 -0.21 -8.40
CA ASN A 332 -14.06 1.06 -7.86
C ASN A 332 -15.34 0.85 -7.04
N SER A 333 -15.73 -0.41 -6.81
CA SER A 333 -16.93 -0.77 -6.06
C SER A 333 -16.88 -0.25 -4.64
N VAL A 334 -18.05 0.12 -4.12
CA VAL A 334 -18.23 0.54 -2.73
C VAL A 334 -19.05 -0.50 -2.00
N TYR A 335 -18.59 -0.88 -0.82
CA TYR A 335 -19.31 -1.77 0.07
C TYR A 335 -19.48 -1.13 1.44
N THR A 336 -20.62 -1.42 2.05
CA THR A 336 -20.86 -1.17 3.47
C THR A 336 -20.81 -2.50 4.22
N LEU A 337 -20.17 -2.51 5.39
CA LEU A 337 -20.17 -3.65 6.29
C LEU A 337 -20.88 -3.28 7.59
N ASN A 338 -21.97 -3.98 7.86
CA ASN A 338 -22.57 -3.98 9.18
C ASN A 338 -21.94 -5.11 10.00
N VAL A 339 -21.12 -4.73 10.98
CA VAL A 339 -20.36 -5.67 11.83
C VAL A 339 -21.29 -6.52 12.70
N ASP A 340 -22.35 -5.92 13.27
CA ASP A 340 -23.29 -6.63 14.14
C ASP A 340 -24.13 -7.65 13.37
N GLN A 341 -24.54 -7.31 12.14
CA GLN A 341 -25.24 -8.23 11.22
C GLN A 341 -24.31 -9.20 10.49
N LYS A 342 -22.98 -9.02 10.59
CA LYS A 342 -21.97 -9.81 9.88
C LYS A 342 -22.23 -9.84 8.36
N ARG A 343 -22.70 -8.73 7.78
CA ARG A 343 -23.17 -8.69 6.39
C ARG A 343 -22.67 -7.45 5.64
N TRP A 344 -22.19 -7.72 4.43
CA TRP A 344 -21.79 -6.73 3.45
C TRP A 344 -22.96 -6.39 2.54
N TYR A 345 -23.03 -5.12 2.15
CA TYR A 345 -23.98 -4.61 1.19
C TYR A 345 -23.23 -3.77 0.15
N PRO A 346 -23.35 -4.07 -1.15
CA PRO A 346 -22.87 -3.16 -2.17
C PRO A 346 -23.64 -1.85 -2.06
N LEU A 347 -22.92 -0.74 -2.12
CA LEU A 347 -23.49 0.60 -2.17
C LEU A 347 -23.53 1.03 -3.63
N THR A 348 -24.71 1.02 -4.22
CA THR A 348 -24.94 1.63 -5.53
C THR A 348 -25.19 3.12 -5.33
N ALA A 349 -24.41 3.96 -6.00
CA ALA A 349 -24.77 5.36 -6.19
C ALA A 349 -25.94 5.43 -7.18
N GLY A 350 -26.83 6.42 -7.06
CA GLY A 350 -27.97 6.59 -7.95
C GLY A 350 -27.54 6.62 -9.41
N ASP A 351 -28.21 5.82 -10.23
CA ASP A 351 -27.91 5.60 -11.64
C ASP A 351 -28.11 6.88 -12.47
N ASN A 352 -27.02 7.51 -12.90
CA ASN A 352 -26.92 7.90 -14.30
C ASN A 352 -26.23 6.74 -15.03
N ALA A 353 -26.98 5.65 -15.18
CA ALA A 353 -26.51 4.44 -15.84
C ALA A 353 -26.34 4.69 -17.35
N SER A 354 -25.10 4.86 -17.80
CA SER A 354 -24.70 4.39 -19.12
C SER A 354 -24.31 2.92 -19.00
N ASN A 355 -25.10 2.07 -19.65
CA ASN A 355 -24.95 0.62 -19.79
C ASN A 355 -23.50 0.19 -20.09
N PRO A 356 -22.90 -0.75 -19.33
CA PRO A 356 -21.50 -1.19 -19.54
C PRO A 356 -21.28 -2.11 -20.75
N ASP A 357 -22.31 -2.45 -21.53
CA ASP A 357 -22.24 -3.47 -22.60
C ASP A 357 -22.16 -2.92 -24.04
N LYS A 358 -21.27 -1.96 -24.31
CA LYS A 358 -20.84 -1.69 -25.70
C LYS A 358 -19.31 -1.68 -25.83
N PRO A 359 -18.73 -2.45 -26.76
CA PRO A 359 -17.33 -2.30 -27.12
C PRO A 359 -17.17 -1.01 -27.93
N ASP A 360 -16.61 0.03 -27.33
CA ASP A 360 -16.35 1.29 -28.01
C ASP A 360 -15.15 1.15 -28.97
N ALA A 361 -15.35 1.70 -30.17
CA ALA A 361 -14.37 1.79 -31.24
C ALA A 361 -13.16 2.66 -30.84
N GLU A 362 -12.06 2.48 -31.58
CA GLU A 362 -10.74 3.10 -31.37
C GLU A 362 -10.78 4.63 -31.25
N ALA A 363 -10.85 5.12 -30.02
CA ALA A 363 -10.50 6.51 -29.67
C ALA A 363 -9.01 6.62 -29.32
N THR A 364 -8.42 7.77 -29.64
CA THR A 364 -6.99 8.08 -29.42
C THR A 364 -6.64 8.11 -27.91
N LEU A 365 -5.36 7.99 -27.57
CA LEU A 365 -4.89 7.96 -26.17
C LEU A 365 -5.20 9.28 -25.42
N GLU A 366 -5.06 10.41 -26.10
CA GLU A 366 -5.39 11.73 -25.57
C GLU A 366 -6.90 11.87 -25.33
N GLU A 367 -7.71 11.30 -26.24
CA GLU A 367 -9.15 11.15 -26.03
C GLU A 367 -9.43 10.21 -24.86
N LYS A 368 -8.81 9.03 -24.72
CA LYS A 368 -9.00 8.10 -23.58
C LYS A 368 -8.62 8.69 -22.23
N MET A 369 -7.57 9.51 -22.18
CA MET A 369 -7.17 10.24 -20.96
C MET A 369 -8.17 11.37 -20.64
N SER A 370 -8.77 12.00 -21.65
CA SER A 370 -9.84 12.99 -21.48
C SER A 370 -11.25 12.39 -21.34
N SER A 371 -11.44 11.13 -21.76
CA SER A 371 -12.72 10.43 -21.91
C SER A 371 -12.86 9.23 -20.97
N VAL A 372 -11.97 9.07 -19.98
CA VAL A 372 -12.41 8.49 -18.70
C VAL A 372 -13.58 9.37 -18.30
N SER A 373 -14.80 8.88 -18.51
CA SER A 373 -16.02 9.60 -18.17
C SER A 373 -16.00 9.92 -16.68
N LEU A 374 -15.43 11.08 -16.37
CA LEU A 374 -15.34 11.72 -15.07
C LEU A 374 -16.73 12.09 -14.52
N ALA A 375 -17.80 11.74 -15.24
CA ALA A 375 -19.15 12.21 -15.00
C ALA A 375 -20.00 11.29 -14.10
N ALA A 376 -19.55 10.07 -13.77
CA ALA A 376 -20.39 9.14 -12.99
C ALA A 376 -19.74 8.44 -11.78
N ASN A 377 -18.45 8.05 -11.83
CA ASN A 377 -17.80 7.26 -10.76
C ASN A 377 -16.27 7.45 -10.72
N PRO A 378 -15.61 7.27 -9.55
CA PRO A 378 -14.16 7.24 -9.45
C PRO A 378 -13.56 6.06 -10.24
N PRO A 379 -12.39 6.24 -10.88
CA PRO A 379 -11.63 5.16 -11.52
C PRO A 379 -11.30 4.00 -10.56
N PRO A 380 -11.26 2.75 -11.05
CA PRO A 380 -10.77 1.60 -10.29
C PRO A 380 -9.36 1.81 -9.75
N ARG A 381 -9.13 1.44 -8.48
CA ARG A 381 -7.88 1.74 -7.77
C ARG A 381 -7.68 0.91 -6.52
N MET A 382 -6.42 0.73 -6.12
CA MET A 382 -6.04 0.20 -4.82
C MET A 382 -5.45 1.29 -3.92
N ASN A 383 -5.47 1.01 -2.62
CA ASN A 383 -5.04 1.90 -1.54
C ASN A 383 -5.55 3.35 -1.65
N PRO A 384 -6.81 3.61 -2.04
CA PRO A 384 -7.32 4.97 -1.98
C PRO A 384 -7.50 5.43 -0.53
N HIS A 385 -7.35 6.73 -0.30
CA HIS A 385 -7.62 7.31 1.00
C HIS A 385 -9.10 7.64 1.10
N ALA A 386 -9.82 6.90 1.93
CA ALA A 386 -11.25 7.12 2.16
C ALA A 386 -11.48 7.79 3.51
N VAL A 387 -12.32 8.81 3.55
CA VAL A 387 -12.74 9.47 4.80
C VAL A 387 -14.19 9.91 4.71
N VAL A 388 -14.90 9.92 5.83
CA VAL A 388 -16.26 10.48 5.90
C VAL A 388 -16.24 11.73 6.76
N CYS A 389 -16.70 12.84 6.19
CA CYS A 389 -16.95 14.09 6.89
C CYS A 389 -18.46 14.37 6.84
N GLY A 390 -19.09 14.56 8.00
CA GLY A 390 -20.55 14.61 8.10
C GLY A 390 -21.19 13.34 7.54
N ASN A 391 -21.92 13.47 6.43
CA ASN A 391 -22.59 12.38 5.72
C ASN A 391 -22.04 12.17 4.29
N THR A 392 -20.86 12.70 4.01
CA THR A 392 -20.24 12.66 2.68
C THR A 392 -18.95 11.84 2.74
N LEU A 393 -18.86 10.85 1.86
CA LEU A 393 -17.65 10.05 1.64
C LEU A 393 -16.74 10.79 0.66
N TYR A 394 -15.47 10.92 1.03
CA TYR A 394 -14.40 11.47 0.22
C TYR A 394 -13.39 10.37 -0.10
N VAL A 395 -12.94 10.33 -1.35
CA VAL A 395 -11.93 9.38 -1.84
C VAL A 395 -10.82 10.17 -2.50
N TYR A 396 -9.58 9.95 -2.08
CA TYR A 396 -8.41 10.68 -2.57
C TYR A 396 -7.27 9.74 -2.95
N GLY A 397 -6.67 9.95 -4.12
CA GLY A 397 -5.46 9.27 -4.57
C GLY A 397 -5.60 7.74 -4.68
N GLY A 398 -4.52 7.03 -4.37
CA GLY A 398 -4.39 5.58 -4.57
C GLY A 398 -3.55 5.23 -5.81
N ILE A 399 -3.55 3.96 -6.18
CA ILE A 399 -2.76 3.40 -7.28
C ILE A 399 -3.65 2.62 -8.25
N VAL A 400 -3.31 2.67 -9.53
CA VAL A 400 -3.82 1.78 -10.57
C VAL A 400 -2.67 1.35 -11.50
N GLU A 401 -2.74 0.16 -12.07
CA GLU A 401 -1.78 -0.27 -13.10
C GLU A 401 -2.39 -0.06 -14.49
N GLN A 402 -1.60 0.52 -15.40
CA GLN A 402 -1.93 0.65 -16.81
C GLN A 402 -0.78 0.05 -17.63
N GLY A 403 -1.00 -1.16 -18.17
CA GLY A 403 0.08 -1.92 -18.81
C GLY A 403 1.11 -2.36 -17.77
N SER A 404 2.38 -1.99 -17.97
CA SER A 404 3.48 -2.21 -17.01
C SER A 404 3.74 -1.02 -16.08
N VAL A 405 2.97 0.06 -16.21
CA VAL A 405 3.18 1.30 -15.46
C VAL A 405 2.23 1.38 -14.27
N GLU A 406 2.81 1.62 -13.09
CA GLU A 406 2.06 1.96 -11.89
C GLU A 406 1.76 3.46 -11.86
N VAL A 407 0.48 3.80 -11.82
CA VAL A 407 -0.03 5.18 -11.82
C VAL A 407 -0.51 5.51 -10.41
N THR A 408 0.20 6.41 -9.73
CA THR A 408 -0.25 6.99 -8.47
C THR A 408 -1.14 8.19 -8.76
N MET A 409 -2.31 8.27 -8.12
CA MET A 409 -3.31 9.30 -8.38
C MET A 409 -3.35 10.38 -7.29
N SER A 410 -3.97 11.51 -7.62
CA SER A 410 -4.20 12.68 -6.76
C SER A 410 -5.59 13.29 -6.95
N ASP A 411 -6.47 12.60 -7.66
CA ASP A 411 -7.84 13.02 -7.84
C ASP A 411 -8.65 12.85 -6.55
N MET A 412 -9.71 13.65 -6.44
CA MET A 412 -10.59 13.68 -5.27
C MET A 412 -12.04 13.59 -5.69
N TRP A 413 -12.75 12.63 -5.08
CA TRP A 413 -14.13 12.29 -5.40
C TRP A 413 -15.00 12.33 -4.14
N VAL A 414 -16.27 12.68 -4.33
CA VAL A 414 -17.24 12.72 -3.24
C VAL A 414 -18.54 12.00 -3.56
N LEU A 415 -19.15 11.40 -2.54
CA LEU A 415 -20.46 10.77 -2.59
C LEU A 415 -21.25 11.12 -1.32
N ASP A 416 -22.43 11.72 -1.48
CA ASP A 416 -23.37 11.94 -0.37
C ASP A 416 -24.02 10.59 0.01
N LEU A 417 -23.80 10.11 1.23
CA LEU A 417 -24.27 8.79 1.68
C LEU A 417 -25.77 8.74 1.98
N GLY A 418 -26.41 9.92 2.11
CA GLY A 418 -27.83 10.08 2.42
C GLY A 418 -28.66 10.26 1.16
N LYS A 419 -28.26 11.20 0.30
CA LYS A 419 -28.93 11.43 -0.99
C LYS A 419 -28.58 10.36 -2.02
N ARG A 420 -27.32 9.92 -2.03
CA ARG A 420 -26.76 8.97 -3.00
C ARG A 420 -27.03 9.40 -4.44
N ASP A 421 -26.87 10.69 -4.70
CA ASP A 421 -27.13 11.38 -5.96
C ASP A 421 -26.05 11.17 -7.04
N GLY A 422 -25.10 10.24 -6.79
CA GLY A 422 -23.99 9.95 -7.70
C GLY A 422 -22.66 10.41 -7.14
N TRP A 423 -21.57 9.98 -7.77
CA TRP A 423 -20.25 10.53 -7.46
C TRP A 423 -20.05 11.86 -8.16
N ARG A 424 -19.26 12.72 -7.53
CA ARG A 424 -18.79 13.98 -8.11
C ARG A 424 -17.28 14.07 -7.97
N CYS A 425 -16.58 14.26 -9.08
CA CYS A 425 -15.18 14.66 -9.07
C CYS A 425 -15.10 16.12 -8.62
N ILE A 426 -14.30 16.39 -7.58
CA ILE A 426 -14.11 17.74 -7.05
C ILE A 426 -12.70 18.28 -7.30
N ASP A 427 -11.76 17.37 -7.59
CA ASP A 427 -10.43 17.70 -8.05
C ASP A 427 -9.98 16.57 -9.01
N PRO A 428 -9.68 16.85 -10.29
CA PRO A 428 -9.17 15.82 -11.21
C PRO A 428 -7.73 15.38 -10.92
N GLY A 429 -7.04 16.03 -9.97
CA GLY A 429 -5.67 15.71 -9.61
C GLY A 429 -4.63 16.34 -10.54
N PHE A 430 -3.41 15.85 -10.47
CA PHE A 430 -2.30 16.21 -11.34
C PHE A 430 -2.33 15.36 -12.61
N ASN A 431 -1.92 15.93 -13.74
CA ASN A 431 -1.76 15.17 -14.96
C ASN A 431 -0.59 14.19 -14.79
N PHE A 432 -0.85 12.90 -15.00
CA PHE A 432 0.16 11.86 -14.79
C PHE A 432 1.40 12.06 -15.67
N SER A 433 1.21 12.50 -16.92
CA SER A 433 2.32 12.75 -17.86
C SER A 433 3.26 13.88 -17.42
N GLU A 434 2.80 14.78 -16.55
CA GLU A 434 3.62 15.88 -16.03
C GLU A 434 4.47 15.45 -14.83
N VAL A 435 4.03 14.42 -14.09
CA VAL A 435 4.69 13.98 -12.84
C VAL A 435 5.50 12.71 -13.01
N TYR A 436 5.18 11.88 -14.03
CA TYR A 436 5.91 10.67 -14.36
C TYR A 436 7.19 11.00 -15.14
N LYS A 437 8.32 10.44 -14.70
CA LYS A 437 9.65 10.67 -15.29
C LYS A 437 10.25 9.43 -15.95
N GLY A 438 9.66 8.25 -15.72
CA GLY A 438 10.08 7.02 -16.40
C GLY A 438 9.80 7.08 -17.91
N GLU A 439 10.46 6.21 -18.67
CA GLU A 439 10.09 5.99 -20.07
C GLU A 439 8.71 5.32 -20.11
N MET A 440 7.76 5.98 -20.77
CA MET A 440 6.44 5.41 -21.05
C MET A 440 6.53 4.68 -22.39
N ASP A 441 6.68 3.36 -22.39
CA ASP A 441 6.55 2.59 -23.62
C ASP A 441 5.05 2.47 -23.97
N MET A 442 4.44 3.55 -24.47
CA MET A 442 3.12 3.49 -25.08
C MET A 442 3.28 3.24 -26.57
N GLN A 443 3.64 2.01 -26.94
CA GLN A 443 3.37 1.58 -28.32
C GLN A 443 1.86 1.46 -28.48
N GLU A 444 1.32 2.35 -29.30
CA GLU A 444 0.03 2.19 -29.96
C GLU A 444 -0.04 0.80 -30.58
N ASP A 445 -1.13 0.06 -30.34
CA ASP A 445 -1.55 -0.99 -31.26
C ASP A 445 -1.98 -0.29 -32.57
N SER A 446 -1.05 0.32 -33.31
CA SER A 446 -1.28 0.70 -34.69
C SER A 446 -0.96 -0.52 -35.55
N SER A 447 -2.02 -1.21 -35.96
CA SER A 447 -1.94 -2.10 -37.11
C SER A 447 -1.66 -1.25 -38.35
N SER A 448 -0.40 -0.94 -38.61
CA SER A 448 0.06 -0.59 -39.94
C SER A 448 0.97 -1.71 -40.42
N ASP A 449 0.36 -2.61 -41.19
CA ASP A 449 1.06 -3.46 -42.14
C ASP A 449 1.97 -2.58 -43.01
N GLU A 450 3.27 -2.60 -42.78
CA GLU A 450 4.25 -2.38 -43.83
C GLU A 450 5.30 -3.48 -43.78
N GLU A 451 5.06 -4.50 -44.59
CA GLU A 451 6.09 -5.40 -45.11
C GLU A 451 7.16 -4.58 -45.84
N PRO A 452 8.45 -4.68 -45.52
CA PRO A 452 9.49 -4.29 -46.46
C PRO A 452 9.78 -5.48 -47.38
N SER A 453 9.40 -5.32 -48.64
CA SER A 453 9.73 -6.21 -49.75
C SER A 453 11.25 -6.25 -50.03
N ASN A 454 11.78 -7.47 -50.09
CA ASN A 454 12.94 -7.99 -50.85
C ASN A 454 14.02 -7.03 -51.40
N SER A 455 15.28 -7.36 -51.12
CA SER A 455 16.19 -7.90 -52.15
C SER A 455 17.37 -8.64 -51.50
N ALA A 456 17.54 -9.90 -51.91
CA ALA A 456 18.69 -10.74 -51.61
C ALA A 456 19.94 -10.24 -52.32
N GLU A 457 21.11 -10.33 -51.67
CA GLU A 457 22.35 -10.76 -52.30
C GLU A 457 23.12 -11.62 -51.28
N ASP A 458 23.39 -12.86 -51.71
CA ASP A 458 24.31 -13.81 -51.09
C ASP A 458 25.74 -13.27 -51.18
N ASP A 459 26.58 -13.56 -50.19
CA ASP A 459 28.00 -13.86 -50.43
C ASP A 459 28.50 -14.75 -49.29
N ASP A 460 28.82 -15.98 -49.71
CA ASP A 460 29.55 -17.00 -48.98
C ASP A 460 31.01 -16.54 -48.79
N ASP A 461 31.60 -16.84 -47.62
CA ASP A 461 33.04 -17.13 -47.56
C ASP A 461 33.28 -18.11 -46.39
N GLU A 462 33.77 -19.29 -46.78
CA GLU A 462 34.12 -20.46 -45.99
C GLU A 462 35.53 -20.35 -45.37
N GLU A 463 35.64 -20.91 -44.15
CA GLU A 463 36.76 -21.68 -43.56
C GLU A 463 38.14 -21.02 -43.35
N GLU A 464 38.63 -21.05 -42.10
CA GLU A 464 39.90 -21.75 -41.80
C GLU A 464 40.04 -22.10 -40.31
N ASP A 465 40.18 -23.41 -40.07
CA ASP A 465 40.57 -24.08 -38.84
C ASP A 465 41.98 -23.69 -38.37
N GLY A 466 42.21 -23.74 -37.05
CA GLY A 466 43.52 -23.59 -36.44
C GLY A 466 43.54 -24.08 -34.99
N ASP A 467 43.55 -25.40 -34.81
CA ASP A 467 43.95 -26.10 -33.59
C ASP A 467 45.46 -25.88 -33.33
N GLU A 468 45.88 -25.47 -32.12
CA GLU A 468 47.17 -25.88 -31.52
C GLU A 468 47.08 -25.91 -29.97
N GLU A 469 46.95 -27.14 -29.48
CA GLU A 469 47.63 -27.85 -28.37
C GLU A 469 47.97 -27.21 -27.00
N ASP A 470 47.65 -28.06 -26.00
CA ASP A 470 48.09 -28.16 -24.61
C ASP A 470 49.62 -28.17 -24.43
N ASP A 471 50.11 -27.61 -23.32
CA ASP A 471 51.12 -28.31 -22.50
C ASP A 471 51.18 -27.78 -21.05
N SER A 472 50.99 -28.74 -20.12
CA SER A 472 51.66 -29.03 -18.82
C SER A 472 52.62 -28.00 -18.21
N ASP A 473 52.93 -27.92 -16.92
CA ASP A 473 52.59 -28.54 -15.62
C ASP A 473 53.31 -27.63 -14.59
N ASP A 474 52.84 -27.58 -13.34
CA ASP A 474 53.73 -27.68 -12.16
C ASP A 474 52.88 -27.72 -10.89
N GLU A 475 52.75 -28.93 -10.36
CA GLU A 475 52.40 -29.20 -8.97
C GLU A 475 53.57 -28.80 -8.05
N GLU A 476 53.27 -28.24 -6.87
CA GLU A 476 53.94 -28.71 -5.67
C GLU A 476 52.93 -28.89 -4.52
N MET A 477 52.92 -30.14 -4.06
CA MET A 477 52.16 -30.71 -2.96
C MET A 477 52.81 -30.43 -1.59
N LEU A 478 52.07 -30.88 -0.56
CA LEU A 478 52.46 -31.29 0.79
C LEU A 478 52.06 -30.29 1.89
N THR A 479 51.40 -30.64 3.00
CA THR A 479 50.88 -31.91 3.54
C THR A 479 50.00 -31.57 4.75
N ASP A 480 48.98 -32.38 4.98
CA ASP A 480 48.18 -32.43 6.22
C ASP A 480 49.03 -32.84 7.44
N GLU A 481 48.64 -32.44 8.66
CA GLU A 481 48.50 -33.40 9.77
C GLU A 481 47.71 -32.84 10.96
N ASP A 482 47.02 -33.78 11.60
CA ASP A 482 46.06 -33.72 12.70
C ASP A 482 46.59 -33.14 14.01
N GLY A 483 45.67 -32.72 14.91
CA GLY A 483 46.03 -32.46 16.30
C GLY A 483 44.91 -31.93 17.21
N SER A 484 44.05 -32.85 17.65
CA SER A 484 43.28 -32.92 18.92
C SER A 484 43.20 -31.75 19.91
N ASP A 485 41.98 -31.59 20.44
CA ASP A 485 41.61 -31.09 21.78
C ASP A 485 42.61 -31.42 22.91
N GLN A 486 42.82 -30.48 23.84
CA GLN A 486 42.40 -30.59 25.25
C GLN A 486 42.87 -29.40 26.11
N ASP A 487 41.90 -28.86 26.86
CA ASP A 487 41.90 -28.46 28.26
C ASP A 487 43.06 -27.66 28.91
N ALA A 488 42.63 -26.53 29.48
CA ALA A 488 42.87 -26.05 30.85
C ALA A 488 44.26 -26.19 31.49
N ASP A 489 44.86 -25.07 31.89
CA ASP A 489 44.93 -24.74 33.33
C ASP A 489 45.47 -23.32 33.63
N ASN A 490 44.83 -22.70 34.62
CA ASN A 490 45.33 -21.81 35.68
C ASN A 490 46.33 -20.67 35.39
N ALA A 491 45.86 -19.43 35.58
CA ALA A 491 46.22 -18.60 36.75
C ALA A 491 45.21 -17.46 36.94
#